data_AF-A0A1G1D7B2-F1
#
_entry.id   AF-A0A1G1D7B2-F1
#
_cell.length_a   1.000
_cell.length_b   1.000
_cell.length_c   1.000
_cell.angle_alpha   90.00
_cell.angle_beta   90.00
_cell.angle_gamma   90.00
#
_symmetry.space_group_name_H-M   'P 1'
#
loop_
_entity.id
_entity.type
_entity.pdbx_description
1 polymer ?
#
loop_
_entity_poly.entity_id
_entity_poly.type
_entity_poly.pdbx_seq_one_letter_code
_entity_poly.pdbx_strand_id
1 'polypeptide(L)'
;MTREELFRKNQQLSTEFELYLLEHPEVEDKIPDNAMIVLVPDYDKELADKNIELAEANKEPGQPIVYARVKSLRTSRIEGISLQVA
;
A
#
# COMPACT_ATOMS: atom_id res chain seq x y z
N MET A 1 -12.93 -11.79 -3.45
CA MET A 1 -12.94 -10.31 -3.47
C MET A 1 -13.41 -9.74 -4.81
N THR A 2 -14.36 -8.80 -4.75
CA THR A 2 -14.87 -8.06 -5.93
C THR A 2 -13.86 -7.00 -6.41
N ARG A 3 -14.09 -6.42 -7.59
CA ARG A 3 -13.23 -5.37 -8.15
C ARG A 3 -13.26 -4.08 -7.32
N GLU A 4 -14.43 -3.75 -6.78
CA GLU A 4 -14.62 -2.59 -5.90
C GLU A 4 -13.93 -2.78 -4.55
N GLU A 5 -14.05 -3.96 -3.95
CA GLU A 5 -13.36 -4.29 -2.69
C GLU A 5 -11.84 -4.24 -2.85
N LEU A 6 -11.32 -4.79 -3.96
CA LEU A 6 -9.90 -4.75 -4.30
C LEU A 6 -9.41 -3.31 -4.39
N PHE A 7 -10.13 -2.46 -5.15
CA PHE A 7 -9.78 -1.05 -5.30
C PHE A 7 -9.77 -0.33 -3.96
N ARG A 8 -10.83 -0.48 -3.15
CA ARG A 8 -10.94 0.18 -1.84
C ARG A 8 -9.83 -0.24 -0.88
N LYS A 9 -9.54 -1.54 -0.79
CA LYS A 9 -8.46 -2.04 0.08
C LYS A 9 -7.09 -1.54 -0.36
N ASN A 10 -6.81 -1.54 -1.67
CA ASN A 10 -5.56 -1.00 -2.20
C ASN A 10 -5.44 0.50 -2.00
N GLN A 11 -6.50 1.27 -2.18
CA GLN A 11 -6.50 2.71 -1.91
C GLN A 11 -6.17 3.01 -0.44
N GLN A 12 -6.75 2.26 0.49
CA GLN A 12 -6.43 2.36 1.92
C GLN A 12 -4.96 2.02 2.19
N LEU A 13 -4.47 0.91 1.64
CA LEU A 13 -3.07 0.48 1.79
C LEU A 13 -2.09 1.50 1.22
N SER A 14 -2.36 2.06 0.03
CA SER A 14 -1.55 3.11 -0.59
C SER A 14 -1.48 4.35 0.30
N THR A 15 -2.64 4.80 0.82
CA THR A 15 -2.70 5.96 1.72
C THR A 15 -1.86 5.74 2.98
N GLU A 16 -1.98 4.56 3.61
CA GLU A 16 -1.22 4.25 4.81
C GLU A 16 0.27 4.08 4.53
N PHE A 17 0.65 3.55 3.37
CA PHE A 17 2.03 3.42 2.95
C PHE A 17 2.68 4.78 2.67
N GLU A 18 2.00 5.68 1.95
CA GLU A 18 2.49 7.05 1.70
C GLU A 18 2.73 7.79 3.02
N LEU A 19 1.80 7.67 3.97
CA LEU A 19 1.94 8.30 5.29
C LEU A 19 3.05 7.64 6.12
N TYR A 20 3.26 6.33 5.98
CA TYR A 20 4.39 5.65 6.60
C TYR A 20 5.73 6.17 6.05
N LEU A 21 5.85 6.40 4.73
CA LEU A 21 7.07 6.96 4.15
C LEU A 21 7.38 8.37 4.68
N LEU A 22 6.36 9.20 4.87
CA LEU A 22 6.54 10.53 5.48
C LEU A 22 7.11 10.49 6.90
N GLU A 23 6.76 9.44 7.67
CA GLU A 23 7.30 9.22 9.02
C GLU A 23 8.68 8.51 9.01
N HIS A 24 9.05 7.90 7.86
CA HIS A 24 10.21 7.04 7.70
C HIS A 24 10.97 7.32 6.39
N PRO A 25 11.59 8.51 6.23
CA PRO A 25 12.29 8.88 5.00
C PRO A 25 13.44 7.91 4.65
N GLU A 26 14.05 7.24 5.63
CA GLU A 26 15.08 6.23 5.42
C GLU A 26 14.59 4.97 4.68
N VAL A 27 13.27 4.78 4.60
CA VAL A 27 12.64 3.72 3.81
C VAL A 27 12.48 4.18 2.36
N GLU A 28 12.08 5.43 2.14
CA GLU A 28 11.97 6.04 0.82
C GLU A 28 13.31 6.05 0.10
N ASP A 29 14.40 6.40 0.80
CA ASP A 29 15.78 6.40 0.27
C ASP A 29 16.24 5.04 -0.29
N LYS A 30 15.57 3.94 0.09
CA LYS A 30 15.90 2.57 -0.37
C LYS A 30 15.10 2.17 -1.60
N ILE A 31 14.11 2.95 -2.02
CA ILE A 31 13.26 2.67 -3.17
C ILE A 31 14.00 3.16 -4.42
N PRO A 32 14.32 2.29 -5.39
CA PRO A 32 14.95 2.71 -6.63
C PRO A 32 14.05 3.65 -7.43
N ASP A 33 14.67 4.57 -8.17
CA ASP A 33 13.96 5.38 -9.15
C ASP A 33 13.18 4.50 -10.14
N ASN A 34 11.98 4.95 -10.50
CA ASN A 34 11.07 4.25 -11.42
C ASN A 34 10.62 2.85 -10.93
N ALA A 35 10.81 2.52 -9.64
CA ALA A 35 10.33 1.24 -9.11
C ALA A 35 8.80 1.14 -9.08
N MET A 36 8.30 -0.02 -9.49
CA MET A 36 6.92 -0.42 -9.20
C MET A 36 6.84 -0.94 -7.77
N ILE A 37 6.10 -0.23 -6.92
CA ILE A 37 5.88 -0.62 -5.52
C ILE A 37 4.65 -1.54 -5.47
N VAL A 38 4.82 -2.70 -4.84
CA VAL A 38 3.76 -3.69 -4.65
C VAL A 38 3.54 -3.88 -3.16
N LEU A 39 2.37 -3.47 -2.69
CA LEU A 39 1.98 -3.63 -1.28
C LEU A 39 1.50 -5.06 -1.04
N VAL A 40 2.19 -5.77 -0.14
CA VAL A 40 1.94 -7.18 0.17
C VAL A 40 1.50 -7.28 1.64
N PRO A 41 0.19 -7.25 1.93
CA PRO A 41 -0.31 -7.34 3.30
C PRO A 41 -0.24 -8.79 3.83
N ASP A 42 0.46 -8.99 4.95
CA ASP A 42 0.59 -10.31 5.59
C ASP A 42 -0.75 -10.78 6.22
N TYR A 43 -1.67 -9.85 6.48
CA TYR A 43 -2.98 -10.09 7.10
C TYR A 43 -4.10 -10.36 6.07
N ASP A 44 -3.85 -10.22 4.77
CA ASP A 44 -4.84 -10.44 3.72
C ASP A 44 -4.19 -11.14 2.51
N LYS A 45 -4.12 -12.47 2.59
CA LYS A 45 -3.47 -13.29 1.56
C LYS A 45 -4.12 -13.12 0.18
N GLU A 46 -5.45 -13.03 0.11
CA GLU A 46 -6.14 -12.88 -1.19
C GLU A 46 -5.75 -11.56 -1.86
N LEU A 47 -5.64 -10.47 -1.09
CA LEU A 47 -5.19 -9.18 -1.60
C LEU A 47 -3.71 -9.20 -2.00
N ALA A 48 -2.85 -9.81 -1.19
CA ALA A 48 -1.44 -9.97 -1.49
C ALA A 48 -1.21 -10.71 -2.82
N ASP A 49 -1.86 -11.86 -3.01
CA ASP A 49 -1.72 -12.67 -4.22
C ASP A 49 -2.15 -11.87 -5.46
N LYS A 50 -3.28 -11.16 -5.39
CA LYS A 50 -3.78 -10.33 -6.49
C LYS A 50 -2.87 -9.14 -6.81
N ASN A 51 -2.30 -8.50 -5.79
CA ASN A 51 -1.39 -7.38 -6.00
C ASN A 51 -0.10 -7.83 -6.71
N ILE A 52 0.43 -9.00 -6.34
CA ILE A 52 1.59 -9.61 -7.01
C ILE A 52 1.26 -9.98 -8.45
N GLU A 53 0.12 -10.65 -8.69
CA GLU A 53 -0.33 -11.01 -10.04
C GLU A 53 -0.48 -9.78 -10.95
N LEU A 54 -1.09 -8.70 -10.43
CA LEU A 54 -1.23 -7.45 -11.17
C LEU A 54 0.12 -6.79 -11.46
N ALA A 55 1.05 -6.83 -10.52
CA ALA A 55 2.38 -6.27 -10.72
C ALA A 55 3.15 -7.02 -11.81
N GLU A 56 3.12 -8.36 -11.78
CA GLU A 56 3.79 -9.18 -12.79
C GLU A 56 3.19 -9.00 -14.19
N ALA A 57 1.87 -8.80 -14.28
CA ALA A 57 1.16 -8.57 -15.54
C ALA A 57 1.40 -7.17 -16.13
N ASN A 58 1.65 -6.16 -15.29
CA ASN A 58 1.74 -4.75 -15.71
C ASN A 58 3.17 -4.17 -15.64
N LYS A 59 4.17 -4.92 -15.17
CA LYS A 59 5.55 -4.43 -15.11
C LYS A 59 6.08 -4.05 -16.49
N GLU A 60 6.72 -2.90 -16.56
CA GLU A 60 7.43 -2.51 -17.79
C GLU A 60 8.78 -3.24 -17.90
N PRO A 61 9.29 -3.49 -19.11
CA PRO A 61 10.61 -4.08 -19.30
C PRO A 61 11.71 -3.25 -18.62
N GLY A 62 12.45 -3.88 -17.70
CA GLY A 62 13.53 -3.22 -16.96
C GLY A 62 13.07 -2.43 -15.74
N GLN A 63 11.77 -2.37 -15.45
CA GLN A 63 11.26 -1.71 -14.24
C GLN A 63 11.55 -2.57 -13.00
N PRO A 64 12.24 -2.04 -11.97
CA PRO A 64 12.45 -2.77 -10.73
C PRO A 64 11.12 -2.89 -9.97
N ILE A 65 10.87 -4.06 -9.38
CA ILE A 65 9.72 -4.29 -8.50
C ILE A 65 10.19 -4.29 -7.05
N VAL A 66 9.55 -3.48 -6.21
CA VAL A 66 9.77 -3.44 -4.77
C VAL A 66 8.55 -4.00 -4.06
N TYR A 67 8.72 -5.13 -3.38
CA TYR A 67 7.69 -5.72 -2.53
C TYR A 67 7.75 -5.13 -1.12
N ALA A 68 6.79 -4.26 -0.81
CA ALA A 68 6.63 -3.71 0.53
C ALA A 68 5.70 -4.60 1.35
N ARG A 69 6.27 -5.38 2.28
CA ARG A 69 5.48 -6.24 3.17
C ARG A 69 4.86 -5.43 4.30
N VAL A 70 3.53 -5.51 4.42
CA VAL A 70 2.74 -4.79 5.42
C VAL A 70 2.20 -5.78 6.44
N LYS A 71 2.76 -5.76 7.66
CA LYS A 71 2.39 -6.70 8.72
C LYS A 71 0.97 -6.48 9.25
N SER A 72 0.57 -5.23 9.39
CA SER A 72 -0.74 -4.81 9.92
C SER A 72 -0.98 -3.33 9.65
N LEU A 73 -2.24 -2.91 9.52
CA LEU A 73 -2.61 -1.51 9.54
C LEU A 73 -2.95 -1.05 10.96
N ARG A 74 -2.69 0.23 11.25
CA ARG A 74 -3.22 0.87 12.44
C ARG A 74 -4.72 1.11 12.26
N THR A 75 -5.50 0.92 13.32
CA THR A 75 -6.96 1.16 13.27
C THR A 75 -7.30 2.62 12.99
N SER A 76 -6.52 3.55 13.55
CA SER A 76 -6.62 4.98 13.30
C SER A 76 -5.33 5.67 13.77
N ARG A 77 -4.94 6.76 13.10
CA ARG A 77 -3.96 7.74 13.62
C ARG A 77 -4.64 8.82 14.46
N ILE A 78 -5.93 9.05 14.25
CA ILE A 78 -6.72 10.03 15.00
C ILE A 78 -7.30 9.32 16.22
N GLU A 79 -6.90 9.76 17.42
CA GLU A 79 -7.38 9.19 18.69
C GLU A 79 -8.78 9.69 19.07
N GLY A 80 -9.22 10.83 18.55
CA GLY A 80 -10.56 11.37 18.76
C GLY A 80 -10.90 12.46 17.75
N ILE A 81 -12.10 12.39 17.17
CA ILE A 81 -12.62 13.39 16.24
C ILE A 81 -13.97 13.91 16.74
N SER A 82 -14.12 15.23 16.82
CA SER A 82 -15.40 15.90 17.10
C SER A 82 -15.89 16.59 15.84
N LEU A 83 -17.14 16.35 15.45
CA LEU A 83 -17.77 16.99 14.29
C LEU A 83 -18.72 18.09 14.78
N GLN A 84 -18.62 19.28 14.21
CA GLN A 84 -19.60 20.35 14.39
C GLN A 84 -20.10 20.77 13.01
N VAL A 85 -21.42 20.79 12.82
CA VAL A 85 -22.06 21.31 11.62
C VAL A 85 -22.25 22.82 11.80
N ALA A 86 -21.81 23.60 10.82
CA ALA A 86 -22.01 25.05 10.75
C ALA A 86 -23.36 25.39 10.08
#